data_AF-A0A378UR65-F1
#
_entry.id   AF-A0A378UR65-F1
#
_cell.length_a   1.000
_cell.length_b   1.000
_cell.length_c   1.000
_cell.angle_alpha   90.00
_cell.angle_beta   90.00
_cell.angle_gamma   90.00
#
_symmetry.space_group_name_H-M   'P 1'
#
loop_
_entity.id
_entity.type
_entity.pdbx_description
1 polymer ?
#
loop_
_entity_poly.entity_id
_entity_poly.type
_entity_poly.pdbx_seq_one_letter_code
_entity_poly.pdbx_strand_id
1 'polypeptide(L)' 'MSEAQKEAVARYSAKRQTKKVALDLYLDDKQEKWIFDNLEQLKKDKKFKSVFVEVFSEYFTKNGK' A
#
# COMPACT_ATOMS: atom_id res chain seq x y z
N MET A 1 19.92 -6.29 24.45
CA MET A 1 20.01 -5.96 23.01
C MET A 1 21.45 -5.64 22.71
N SER A 2 22.16 -6.52 22.00
CA SER A 2 23.57 -6.31 21.63
C SER A 2 23.70 -5.22 20.55
N GLU A 3 24.88 -4.59 20.44
CA GLU A 3 25.14 -3.57 19.40
C GLU A 3 24.89 -4.10 17.98
N ALA A 4 25.23 -5.37 17.71
CA ALA A 4 24.95 -6.03 16.44
C ALA A 4 23.45 -6.12 16.12
N GLN A 5 22.59 -6.31 17.13
CA GLN A 5 21.13 -6.32 16.93
C GLN A 5 20.60 -4.91 16.61
N LYS A 6 21.12 -3.87 17.28
CA LYS A 6 20.73 -2.48 17.01
C LYS A 6 21.14 -2.05 15.60
N GLU A 7 22.33 -2.44 15.16
CA GLU A 7 22.84 -2.12 13.82
C GLU A 7 22.08 -2.87 12.71
N ALA A 8 21.75 -4.15 12.93
CA ALA A 8 20.92 -4.92 12.02
C ALA A 8 19.52 -4.32 11.87
N VAL A 9 18.88 -3.93 12.97
CA VAL A 9 17.56 -3.28 12.96
C VAL A 9 17.61 -1.92 12.25
N ALA A 10 18.66 -1.12 12.46
CA ALA A 10 18.85 0.17 11.78
C ALA A 10 19.04 0.01 10.27
N ARG A 11 19.80 -1.00 9.81
CA ARG A 11 19.93 -1.32 8.38
C ARG A 11 18.61 -1.84 7.80
N TYR A 12 17.85 -2.63 8.57
CA TYR A 12 16.54 -3.16 8.15
C TYR A 12 15.47 -2.06 8.06
N SER A 13 15.48 -1.10 8.98
CA SER A 13 14.55 0.04 9.00
C SER A 13 14.88 1.06 7.90
N ALA A 14 16.17 1.32 7.64
CA ALA A 14 16.59 2.17 6.53
C ALA A 14 16.19 1.60 5.15
N LYS A 15 16.22 0.28 4.97
CA LYS A 15 15.70 -0.39 3.76
C LYS A 15 14.18 -0.34 3.62
N ARG A 16 13.45 -0.10 4.72
CA ARG A 16 11.99 0.14 4.74
C ARG A 16 11.62 1.60 4.49
N GLN A 17 12.52 2.42 3.91
CA GLN A 17 12.11 3.70 3.35
C GLN A 17 10.93 3.45 2.41
N THR A 18 9.77 3.92 2.84
CA THR A 18 8.47 3.56 2.29
C THR A 18 8.45 4.09 0.87
N LYS A 19 8.57 3.21 -0.13
CA LYS A 19 8.39 3.60 -1.53
C LYS A 19 6.94 4.05 -1.65
N LYS A 20 6.74 5.36 -1.77
CA LYS A 20 5.43 5.95 -1.99
C LYS A 20 5.28 6.18 -3.48
N VAL A 21 4.14 5.76 -4.02
CA VAL A 21 3.72 6.09 -5.37
C VAL A 21 2.61 7.13 -5.21
N ALA A 22 2.77 8.28 -5.87
CA ALA A 22 1.70 9.25 -6.03
C ALA A 22 0.90 8.85 -7.29
N LEU A 23 -0.43 8.92 -7.19
CA LEU A 23 -1.35 8.70 -8.30
C LEU A 23 -2.17 9.97 -8.44
N ASP A 24 -2.00 10.66 -9.56
CA ASP A 24 -2.80 11.81 -9.93
C ASP A 24 -4.07 11.31 -10.63
N LEU A 25 -5.24 11.76 -10.17
CA LEU A 25 -6.55 11.40 -10.70
C LEU A 25 -7.30 12.66 -11.14
N TYR A 26 -7.93 12.58 -12.30
CA TYR A 26 -8.81 13.59 -12.90
C TYR A 26 -10.24 13.35 -12.42
N LEU A 27 -10.71 14.19 -11.48
CA LEU A 27 -12.04 14.01 -10.86
C LEU A 27 -13.22 14.45 -11.74
N ASP A 28 -12.94 15.06 -12.89
CA ASP A 28 -13.89 15.35 -13.96
C ASP A 28 -14.18 14.11 -14.82
N ASP A 29 -13.25 13.14 -14.88
CA ASP A 29 -13.54 11.83 -15.45
C ASP A 29 -14.41 11.00 -14.49
N LYS A 30 -15.50 10.45 -15.02
CA LYS A 30 -16.49 9.71 -14.22
C LYS A 30 -15.91 8.43 -13.61
N GLN A 31 -15.01 7.76 -14.32
CA GLN A 31 -14.41 6.51 -13.87
C GLN A 31 -13.37 6.80 -12.78
N GLU A 32 -12.49 7.76 -13.01
CA GLU A 32 -11.46 8.14 -12.02
C GLU A 32 -12.07 8.72 -10.75
N LYS A 33 -13.14 9.52 -10.87
CA LYS A 33 -13.92 9.98 -9.71
C LYS A 33 -14.52 8.83 -8.92
N TRP A 34 -15.09 7.83 -9.60
CA TRP A 34 -15.64 6.65 -8.92
C TRP A 34 -14.56 5.85 -8.17
N ILE A 35 -13.35 5.72 -8.76
CA ILE A 35 -12.21 5.09 -8.09
C ILE A 35 -11.84 5.87 -6.83
N PHE A 36 -11.72 7.19 -6.93
CA PHE A 36 -11.40 8.07 -5.80
C PHE A 36 -12.43 7.94 -4.66
N ASP A 37 -13.72 8.02 -4.98
CA ASP A 37 -14.80 7.96 -3.99
C ASP A 37 -14.79 6.62 -3.22
N ASN A 38 -14.56 5.50 -3.92
CA ASN A 38 -14.43 4.18 -3.29
C ASN A 38 -13.19 4.08 -2.40
N LEU A 39 -12.04 4.61 -2.85
CA LEU A 39 -10.81 4.62 -2.06
C LEU A 39 -11.00 5.42 -0.77
N GLU A 40 -11.63 6.58 -0.85
CA GLU A 40 -11.95 7.41 0.32
C GLU A 40 -12.92 6.71 1.27
N GLN A 41 -13.94 6.03 0.74
CA GLN A 41 -14.87 5.25 1.57
C GLN A 41 -14.14 4.11 2.30
N LEU A 42 -13.28 3.35 1.61
CA LEU A 42 -12.48 2.28 2.21
C LEU A 42 -11.51 2.79 3.29
N LYS A 43 -10.99 4.02 3.16
CA LYS A 43 -10.17 4.66 4.19
C LYS A 43 -11.00 5.06 5.40
N LYS A 44 -12.17 5.66 5.21
CA LYS A 44 -13.11 6.02 6.29
C LYS A 44 -13.50 4.79 7.11
N ASP A 45 -13.77 3.69 6.42
CA ASP A 45 -14.15 2.42 7.03
C ASP A 45 -12.96 1.65 7.63
N LYS A 46 -11.74 2.20 7.55
CA LYS A 46 -10.47 1.59 8.01
C LYS A 46 -10.16 0.22 7.38
N LYS A 47 -10.84 -0.14 6.28
CA LYS A 47 -10.69 -1.40 5.53
C LYS A 47 -9.69 -1.31 4.40
N PHE A 48 -9.20 -0.12 4.06
CA PHE A 48 -8.26 0.09 2.95
C PHE A 48 -7.06 -0.87 2.99
N LYS A 49 -6.43 -1.05 4.16
CA LYS A 49 -5.27 -1.93 4.30
C LYS A 49 -5.61 -3.40 4.06
N SER A 50 -6.74 -3.89 4.56
CA SER A 50 -7.12 -5.30 4.40
C SER A 50 -7.46 -5.60 2.95
N VAL A 51 -8.23 -4.73 2.31
CA VAL A 51 -8.58 -4.86 0.88
C VAL A 51 -7.32 -4.79 0.01
N PHE A 52 -6.38 -3.89 0.33
CA PHE A 52 -5.10 -3.82 -0.38
C PHE A 52 -4.31 -5.13 -0.29
N VAL A 53 -4.19 -5.71 0.92
CA VAL A 53 -3.47 -6.97 1.12
C VAL A 53 -4.15 -8.13 0.37
N GLU A 54 -5.47 -8.20 0.39
CA GLU A 54 -6.26 -9.21 -0.30
C GLU A 54 -6.06 -9.13 -1.82
N VAL A 55 -6.29 -7.96 -2.42
CA VAL A 55 -6.12 -7.74 -3.86
C VAL A 55 -4.68 -8.00 -4.30
N PHE A 56 -3.70 -7.56 -3.51
CA PHE A 56 -2.29 -7.79 -3.81
C PHE A 56 -1.94 -9.27 -3.71
N SER A 57 -2.43 -9.98 -2.69
CA SER A 57 -2.22 -11.42 -2.55
C SER A 57 -2.84 -12.20 -3.71
N GLU A 58 -4.05 -11.83 -4.12
CA GLU A 58 -4.71 -12.41 -5.30
C GLU A 58 -3.95 -12.17 -6.61
N TYR A 59 -3.38 -10.97 -6.79
CA TYR A 59 -2.57 -10.67 -7.95
C TYR A 59 -1.35 -11.61 -8.03
N PHE A 60 -0.69 -11.88 -6.91
CA PHE A 60 0.44 -12.81 -6.86
C PHE A 60 0.03 -14.28 -6.98
N THR A 61 -1.15 -14.68 -6.49
CA THR A 61 -1.61 -16.08 -6.68
C THR A 61 -2.06 -16.35 -8.12
N LYS A 62 -2.60 -15.34 -8.81
CA LYS A 62 -3.06 -15.47 -10.22
C LYS A 62 -1.94 -15.25 -11.23
N ASN A 63 -0.98 -14.36 -10.96
CA ASN A 63 0.11 -14.02 -11.87
C ASN A 63 1.49 -14.53 -11.44
N GLY A 64 1.57 -15.18 -10.27
CA GLY A 64 2.77 -15.85 -9.79
C GLY A 64 2.98 -17.17 -10.54
N LYS A 65 4.04 -17.22 -11.34
CA LYS A 65 4.90 -18.40 -11.42
C LYS A 65 5.72 -18.50 -10.13
#